data_AF-X1PP59-F1
#
_entry.id   AF-X1PP59-F1
#
_cell.length_a   1.000
_cell.length_b   1.000
_cell.length_c   1.000
_cell.angle_alpha   90.00
_cell.angle_beta   90.00
_cell.angle_gamma   90.00
#
_symmetry.space_group_name_H-M   'P 1'
#
loop_
_entity.id
_entity.type
_entity.pdbx_description
1 polymer ?
#
loop_
_entity_poly.entity_id
_entity_poly.type
_entity_poly.pdbx_seq_one_letter_code
_entity_poly.pdbx_strand_id
1 'polypeptide(L)'
;RKEEARQLFATQPYKLELIDDIPDEKVNVYQQGSFTDLCRGPHVSSTGEIKAFKLISIAGAYWRGDEHRPMLQRIYGVAFDTKEALAEHLKKLEEAARRDHRKLGRELDLFSIHEEAGPGLVHWHPKGAVIRRVIEDFWKDEHVKRGYDIIYTPHIAKLDLWRTSGHWEFYHDYLYSPMEVEGQEYIVKPMNCLGHILIYKTKLRSYRELPLRYAELGTVYRYER
;
A
#
# COMPACT_ATOMS: atom_id res chain seq x y z
N ARG A 1 0.67 -20.34 -33.43
CA ARG A 1 -0.16 -19.14 -33.73
C ARG A 1 -1.14 -18.92 -32.58
N LYS A 2 -1.72 -17.72 -32.39
CA LYS A 2 -2.70 -17.47 -31.31
C LYS A 2 -3.84 -18.49 -31.27
N GLU A 3 -4.41 -18.84 -32.43
CA GLU A 3 -5.50 -19.81 -32.54
C GLU A 3 -5.13 -21.20 -32.00
N GLU A 4 -3.94 -21.71 -32.36
CA GLU A 4 -3.41 -22.98 -31.87
C GLU A 4 -3.17 -22.93 -30.34
N ALA A 5 -2.66 -21.80 -29.83
CA ALA A 5 -2.47 -21.62 -28.40
C ALA A 5 -3.81 -21.57 -27.64
N ARG A 6 -4.85 -20.97 -28.21
CA ARG A 6 -6.20 -20.97 -27.61
C ARG A 6 -6.77 -22.38 -27.51
N GLN A 7 -6.57 -23.21 -28.54
CA GLN A 7 -6.99 -24.61 -28.48
C GLN A 7 -6.21 -25.39 -27.40
N LEU A 8 -4.90 -25.15 -27.29
CA LEU A 8 -4.04 -25.80 -26.31
C LEU A 8 -4.39 -25.44 -24.85
N PHE A 9 -4.75 -24.18 -24.60
CA PHE A 9 -5.09 -23.66 -23.27
C PHE A 9 -6.60 -23.48 -23.04
N ALA A 10 -7.44 -24.20 -23.78
CA ALA A 10 -8.90 -24.02 -23.74
C ALA A 10 -9.53 -24.17 -22.34
N THR A 11 -8.91 -24.95 -21.46
CA THR A 11 -9.36 -25.17 -20.07
C THR A 11 -8.73 -24.20 -19.05
N GLN A 12 -7.86 -23.28 -19.50
CA GLN A 12 -7.12 -22.35 -18.64
C GLN A 12 -7.55 -20.90 -18.93
N PRO A 13 -8.64 -20.41 -18.31
CA PRO A 13 -9.25 -19.12 -18.67
C PRO A 13 -8.28 -17.93 -18.56
N TYR A 14 -7.41 -17.92 -17.55
CA TYR A 14 -6.42 -16.87 -17.37
C TYR A 14 -5.38 -16.83 -18.49
N LYS A 15 -5.01 -17.97 -19.06
CA LYS A 15 -4.09 -18.02 -20.20
C LYS A 15 -4.74 -17.53 -21.48
N LEU A 16 -6.04 -17.78 -21.66
CA LEU A 16 -6.81 -17.25 -22.80
C LEU A 16 -6.86 -15.72 -22.75
N GLU A 17 -7.17 -15.14 -21.59
CA GLU A 17 -7.12 -13.67 -21.41
C GLU A 17 -5.74 -13.09 -21.72
N LEU A 18 -4.66 -13.76 -21.31
CA LEU A 18 -3.30 -13.30 -21.63
C LEU A 18 -2.99 -13.39 -23.14
N ILE A 19 -3.49 -14.42 -23.83
CA ILE A 19 -3.30 -14.54 -25.30
C ILE A 19 -4.00 -13.41 -26.03
N ASP A 20 -5.18 -13.00 -25.57
CA ASP A 20 -5.97 -11.92 -26.18
C ASP A 20 -5.30 -10.55 -26.01
N ASP A 21 -4.62 -10.33 -24.88
CA ASP A 21 -3.89 -9.09 -24.59
C ASP A 21 -2.57 -8.94 -25.36
N ILE A 22 -1.97 -10.05 -25.81
CA ILE A 22 -0.71 -9.99 -26.57
C ILE A 22 -1.04 -9.38 -27.94
N PRO A 23 -0.38 -8.30 -28.40
CA PRO A 23 -0.68 -7.71 -29.71
C PRO A 23 -0.24 -8.62 -30.87
N ASP A 24 0.86 -9.35 -30.71
CA ASP A 24 1.47 -10.17 -31.76
C ASP A 24 0.62 -11.40 -32.13
N GLU A 25 0.57 -11.75 -33.42
CA GLU A 25 -0.11 -12.96 -33.93
C GLU A 25 0.59 -14.28 -33.53
N LYS A 26 1.88 -14.19 -33.22
CA LYS A 26 2.70 -15.31 -32.79
C LYS A 26 2.96 -15.23 -31.30
N VAL A 27 2.55 -16.28 -30.60
CA VAL A 27 2.82 -16.47 -29.17
C VAL A 27 3.78 -17.64 -29.00
N ASN A 28 4.65 -17.55 -28.00
CA ASN A 28 5.57 -18.61 -27.63
C ASN A 28 4.95 -19.47 -26.53
N VAL A 29 5.17 -20.78 -26.63
CA VAL A 29 4.74 -21.76 -25.65
C VAL A 29 5.97 -22.54 -25.21
N TYR A 30 6.14 -22.64 -23.90
CA TYR A 30 7.15 -23.48 -23.28
C TYR A 30 6.56 -24.86 -22.99
N GLN A 31 7.26 -25.92 -23.34
CA GLN A 31 6.86 -27.29 -23.03
C GLN A 31 8.02 -28.03 -22.37
N GLN A 32 7.72 -28.68 -21.25
CA GLN A 32 8.64 -29.56 -20.56
C GLN A 32 7.93 -30.84 -20.10
N GLY A 33 8.16 -31.94 -20.81
CA GLY A 33 7.47 -33.20 -20.56
C GLY A 33 5.95 -33.04 -20.72
N SER A 34 5.20 -33.31 -19.66
CA SER A 34 3.75 -33.12 -19.60
C SER A 34 3.32 -31.69 -19.23
N PHE A 35 4.25 -30.84 -18.79
CA PHE A 35 3.94 -29.46 -18.43
C PHE A 35 4.08 -28.54 -19.63
N THR A 36 3.09 -27.67 -19.83
CA THR A 36 3.06 -26.72 -20.93
C THR A 36 2.58 -25.37 -20.42
N ASP A 37 3.28 -24.30 -20.78
CA ASP A 37 3.01 -22.96 -20.27
C ASP A 37 3.13 -21.88 -21.35
N LEU A 38 2.27 -20.87 -21.27
CA LEU A 38 2.37 -19.67 -22.11
C LEU A 38 3.43 -18.75 -21.51
N CYS A 39 4.63 -18.77 -22.08
CA CYS A 39 5.75 -17.96 -21.64
C CYS A 39 6.63 -17.56 -22.82
N ARG A 40 7.14 -16.32 -22.79
CA ARG A 40 8.03 -15.78 -23.83
C ARG A 40 9.46 -16.30 -23.73
N GLY A 41 9.90 -16.69 -22.54
CA GLY A 41 11.29 -17.06 -22.24
C GLY A 41 12.25 -15.85 -22.13
N PRO A 42 13.57 -16.08 -22.08
CA PRO A 42 14.24 -17.38 -22.24
C PRO A 42 14.08 -18.30 -21.01
N HIS A 43 14.42 -19.57 -21.21
CA HIS A 43 14.46 -20.60 -20.17
C HIS A 43 15.88 -21.18 -20.09
N VAL A 44 16.21 -21.84 -18.96
CA VAL A 44 17.42 -22.66 -18.85
C VAL A 44 17.41 -23.80 -19.85
N SER A 45 18.57 -24.32 -20.23
CA SER A 45 18.66 -25.37 -21.25
C SER A 45 18.15 -26.72 -20.71
N SER A 46 18.28 -26.96 -19.40
CA SER A 46 17.77 -28.13 -18.70
C SER A 46 17.35 -27.79 -17.27
N THR A 47 16.29 -28.43 -16.76
CA THR A 47 15.91 -28.27 -15.35
C THR A 47 16.94 -28.79 -14.36
N GLY A 48 17.88 -29.64 -14.82
CA GLY A 48 19.01 -30.08 -13.99
C GLY A 48 19.97 -28.94 -13.61
N GLU A 49 19.89 -27.79 -14.28
CA GLU A 49 20.64 -26.57 -13.94
C GLU A 49 20.08 -25.88 -12.69
N ILE A 50 18.78 -26.04 -12.40
CA ILE A 50 18.10 -25.38 -11.28
C ILE A 50 18.29 -26.20 -10.01
N LYS A 51 19.41 -25.98 -9.30
CA LYS A 51 19.80 -26.79 -8.13
C LYS A 51 19.53 -26.12 -6.78
N ALA A 52 19.48 -24.79 -6.72
CA ALA A 52 19.32 -24.04 -5.49
C ALA A 52 18.10 -23.12 -5.56
N PHE A 53 16.94 -23.64 -5.15
CA PHE A 53 15.71 -22.86 -5.02
C PHE A 53 14.96 -23.22 -3.74
N LYS A 54 14.11 -22.29 -3.27
CA LYS A 54 13.26 -22.51 -2.10
C LYS A 54 11.95 -21.73 -2.22
N LEU A 55 10.84 -22.37 -1.83
CA LEU A 55 9.56 -21.69 -1.62
C LEU A 55 9.59 -20.94 -0.29
N ILE A 56 9.17 -19.67 -0.29
CA ILE A 56 9.36 -18.77 0.85
C ILE A 56 8.05 -18.42 1.57
N SER A 57 6.94 -18.25 0.83
CA SER A 57 5.66 -17.85 1.41
C SER A 57 4.50 -18.08 0.45
N ILE A 58 3.28 -17.98 0.99
CA ILE A 58 2.02 -18.04 0.26
C ILE A 58 1.27 -16.73 0.55
N ALA A 59 0.61 -16.16 -0.45
CA ALA A 59 -0.27 -15.01 -0.30
C ALA A 59 -1.53 -15.17 -1.17
N GLY A 60 -2.59 -14.46 -0.84
CA GLY A 60 -3.71 -14.21 -1.75
C GLY A 60 -3.36 -13.08 -2.72
N ALA A 61 -3.84 -13.18 -3.95
CA ALA A 61 -3.77 -12.07 -4.91
C ALA A 61 -4.98 -12.11 -5.83
N TYR A 62 -5.51 -10.94 -6.17
CA TYR A 62 -6.61 -10.84 -7.12
C TYR A 62 -6.08 -10.74 -8.55
N TRP A 63 -6.78 -11.37 -9.50
CA TRP A 63 -6.40 -11.32 -10.90
C TRP A 63 -6.48 -9.88 -11.42
N ARG A 64 -5.39 -9.41 -12.07
CA ARG A 64 -5.19 -7.99 -12.47
C ARG A 64 -5.31 -6.96 -11.33
N GLY A 65 -5.27 -7.40 -10.07
CA GLY A 65 -5.47 -6.51 -8.92
C GLY A 65 -6.92 -6.09 -8.69
N ASP A 66 -7.89 -6.73 -9.36
CA ASP A 66 -9.32 -6.42 -9.24
C ASP A 66 -9.99 -7.33 -8.19
N GLU A 67 -10.37 -6.75 -7.05
CA GLU A 67 -10.99 -7.45 -5.91
C GLU A 67 -12.36 -8.08 -6.21
N HIS A 68 -13.01 -7.67 -7.30
CA HIS A 68 -14.26 -8.28 -7.76
C HIS A 68 -14.01 -9.58 -8.55
N ARG A 69 -12.76 -9.88 -8.88
CA ARG A 69 -12.36 -11.11 -9.58
C ARG A 69 -11.95 -12.21 -8.60
N PRO A 70 -11.86 -13.48 -9.05
CA PRO A 70 -11.48 -14.57 -8.17
C PRO A 70 -10.13 -14.35 -7.49
N MET A 71 -10.07 -14.60 -6.18
CA MET A 71 -8.82 -14.61 -5.43
C MET A 71 -7.98 -15.82 -5.84
N LEU A 72 -6.73 -15.56 -6.22
CA LEU A 72 -5.73 -16.55 -6.59
C LEU A 72 -4.75 -16.78 -5.45
N GLN A 73 -4.22 -18.01 -5.38
CA GLN A 73 -3.14 -18.34 -4.47
C GLN A 73 -1.79 -18.07 -5.17
N ARG A 74 -1.02 -17.13 -4.61
CA ARG A 74 0.33 -16.80 -5.07
C ARG A 74 1.35 -17.51 -4.19
N ILE A 75 2.21 -18.31 -4.80
CA ILE A 75 3.33 -18.98 -4.13
C ILE A 75 4.61 -18.21 -4.49
N TYR A 76 5.30 -17.69 -3.48
CA TYR A 76 6.58 -17.02 -3.67
C TYR A 76 7.72 -18.03 -3.49
N GLY A 77 8.75 -17.89 -4.34
CA GLY A 77 9.98 -18.66 -4.25
C GLY A 77 11.16 -17.86 -4.78
N VAL A 78 12.36 -18.31 -4.44
CA VAL A 78 13.63 -17.72 -4.90
C VAL A 78 14.53 -18.83 -5.45
N ALA A 79 15.35 -18.50 -6.43
CA ALA A 79 16.34 -19.41 -7.02
C ALA A 79 17.67 -18.67 -7.20
N PHE A 80 18.77 -19.39 -7.05
CA PHE A 80 20.15 -18.91 -7.17
C PHE A 80 21.02 -19.94 -7.89
N ASP A 81 22.17 -19.50 -8.40
CA ASP A 81 23.12 -20.38 -9.10
C ASP A 81 23.79 -21.39 -8.15
N THR A 82 23.99 -21.02 -6.89
CA THR A 82 24.68 -21.83 -5.89
C THR A 82 23.88 -21.99 -4.60
N LYS A 83 24.13 -23.08 -3.86
CA LYS A 83 23.48 -23.34 -2.57
C LYS A 83 23.93 -22.33 -1.51
N GLU A 84 25.16 -21.86 -1.62
CA GLU A 84 25.76 -20.87 -0.74
C GLU A 84 25.06 -19.52 -0.87
N ALA A 85 24.81 -19.06 -2.11
CA ALA A 85 24.09 -17.82 -2.36
C ALA A 85 22.63 -17.90 -1.86
N LEU A 86 21.96 -19.04 -2.09
CA LEU A 86 20.63 -19.28 -1.52
C LEU A 86 20.66 -19.21 0.02
N ALA A 87 21.61 -19.88 0.67
CA ALA A 87 21.73 -19.87 2.13
C ALA A 87 21.97 -18.46 2.68
N GLU A 88 22.83 -17.67 2.03
CA GLU A 88 23.08 -16.29 2.40
C GLU A 88 21.82 -15.42 2.27
N HIS A 89 21.06 -15.59 1.18
CA HIS A 89 19.82 -14.88 0.97
C HIS A 89 18.77 -15.24 2.04
N LEU A 90 18.63 -16.52 2.37
CA LEU A 90 17.70 -16.98 3.40
C LEU A 90 18.07 -16.43 4.78
N LYS A 91 19.37 -16.35 5.10
CA LYS A 91 19.85 -15.72 6.34
C LYS A 91 19.49 -14.23 6.40
N LYS A 92 19.58 -13.51 5.27
CA LYS A 92 19.15 -12.10 5.17
C LYS A 92 17.65 -11.95 5.40
N LEU A 93 16.83 -12.83 4.82
CA LEU A 93 15.37 -12.83 5.02
C LEU A 93 15.01 -13.10 6.49
N GLU A 94 15.68 -14.06 7.14
CA GLU A 94 15.47 -14.35 8.56
C GLU A 94 15.83 -13.15 9.44
N GLU A 95 16.96 -12.49 9.17
CA GLU A 95 17.37 -11.32 9.93
C GLU A 95 16.43 -10.13 9.72
N ALA A 96 15.88 -9.95 8.50
CA ALA A 96 14.84 -8.97 8.23
C ALA A 96 13.55 -9.28 9.01
N ALA A 97 13.12 -10.55 9.04
CA ALA A 97 11.94 -10.98 9.77
C ALA A 97 12.07 -10.79 11.30
N ARG A 98 13.30 -10.88 11.84
CA ARG A 98 13.57 -10.57 13.25
C ARG A 98 13.37 -9.09 13.59
N ARG A 99 13.49 -8.20 12.62
CA ARG A 99 13.35 -6.73 12.77
C ARG A 99 11.98 -6.21 12.31
N ASP A 100 11.04 -7.11 12.07
CA ASP A 100 9.68 -6.72 11.69
C ASP A 100 9.00 -5.98 12.86
N HIS A 101 8.60 -4.73 12.63
CA HIS A 101 7.95 -3.90 13.63
C HIS A 101 6.63 -4.51 14.16
N ARG A 102 5.97 -5.38 13.41
CA ARG A 102 4.75 -6.07 13.84
C ARG A 102 5.08 -7.15 14.87
N LYS A 103 6.18 -7.87 14.64
CA LYS A 103 6.70 -8.86 15.59
C LYS A 103 7.18 -8.18 16.86
N LEU A 104 8.05 -7.18 16.71
CA LEU A 104 8.60 -6.43 17.84
C LEU A 104 7.52 -5.64 18.59
N GLY A 105 6.56 -5.05 17.88
CA GLY A 105 5.44 -4.32 18.47
C GLY A 105 4.63 -5.18 19.44
N ARG A 106 4.40 -6.44 19.08
CA ARG A 106 3.76 -7.43 19.96
C ARG A 106 4.68 -7.90 21.08
N GLU A 107 5.93 -8.27 20.78
CA GLU A 107 6.88 -8.80 21.78
C GLU A 107 7.24 -7.77 22.87
N LEU A 108 7.28 -6.48 22.50
CA LEU A 108 7.64 -5.38 23.39
C LEU A 108 6.43 -4.65 23.99
N ASP A 109 5.21 -5.05 23.64
CA ASP A 109 3.96 -4.43 24.10
C ASP A 109 3.87 -2.93 23.74
N LEU A 110 4.07 -2.61 22.46
CA LEU A 110 4.08 -1.23 21.94
C LEU A 110 2.73 -0.80 21.36
N PHE A 111 2.06 -1.68 20.63
CA PHE A 111 0.77 -1.43 20.01
C PHE A 111 0.04 -2.72 19.65
N SER A 112 -1.26 -2.61 19.40
CA SER A 112 -2.09 -3.68 18.87
C SER A 112 -2.98 -3.17 17.74
N ILE A 113 -3.51 -4.11 16.95
CA ILE A 113 -4.58 -3.89 15.97
C ILE A 113 -5.62 -4.97 16.26
N HIS A 114 -6.88 -4.56 16.40
CA HIS A 114 -8.00 -5.42 16.79
C HIS A 114 -8.97 -5.54 15.63
N GLU A 115 -9.39 -6.78 15.33
CA GLU A 115 -10.37 -7.04 14.27
C GLU A 115 -11.72 -6.38 14.60
N GLU A 116 -12.10 -6.36 15.88
CA GLU A 116 -13.34 -5.75 16.40
C GLU A 116 -13.36 -4.24 16.22
N ALA A 117 -12.19 -3.59 16.25
CA ALA A 117 -12.08 -2.15 15.99
C ALA A 117 -12.02 -1.86 14.48
N GLY A 118 -11.38 -2.73 13.72
CA GLY A 118 -11.21 -2.62 12.27
C GLY A 118 -9.73 -2.61 11.85
N PRO A 119 -9.43 -3.05 10.61
CA PRO A 119 -8.06 -3.12 10.09
C PRO A 119 -7.42 -1.73 10.00
N GLY A 120 -6.10 -1.65 10.24
CA GLY A 120 -5.33 -0.41 10.14
C GLY A 120 -5.49 0.56 11.33
N LEU A 121 -6.41 0.30 12.26
CA LEU A 121 -6.66 1.15 13.43
C LEU A 121 -5.76 0.77 14.61
N VAL A 122 -4.58 1.40 14.67
CA VAL A 122 -3.53 1.12 15.66
C VAL A 122 -3.91 1.64 17.04
N HIS A 123 -3.89 0.75 18.03
CA HIS A 123 -4.04 1.06 19.45
C HIS A 123 -2.66 1.15 20.09
N TRP A 124 -2.25 2.35 20.47
CA TRP A 124 -0.94 2.59 21.08
C TRP A 124 -0.95 2.23 22.57
N HIS A 125 -0.11 1.28 22.96
CA HIS A 125 0.05 0.87 24.36
C HIS A 125 0.94 1.86 25.11
N PRO A 126 1.01 1.84 26.46
CA PRO A 126 1.78 2.83 27.22
C PRO A 126 3.23 3.00 26.76
N LYS A 127 3.95 1.91 26.46
CA LYS A 127 5.34 1.98 25.97
C LYS A 127 5.44 2.61 24.58
N GLY A 128 4.57 2.21 23.65
CA GLY A 128 4.53 2.80 22.31
C GLY A 128 4.10 4.27 22.33
N ALA A 129 3.16 4.62 23.20
CA ALA A 129 2.71 5.99 23.41
C ALA A 129 3.84 6.90 23.92
N VAL A 130 4.72 6.40 24.80
CA VAL A 130 5.92 7.15 25.23
C VAL A 130 6.86 7.42 24.06
N ILE A 131 7.13 6.42 23.21
CA ILE A 131 7.98 6.59 22.01
C ILE A 131 7.37 7.64 21.09
N ARG A 132 6.07 7.52 20.81
CA ARG A 132 5.32 8.49 20.01
C ARG A 132 5.42 9.90 20.58
N ARG A 133 5.20 10.07 21.89
CA ARG A 133 5.31 11.36 22.58
C ARG A 133 6.69 11.99 22.40
N VAL A 134 7.77 11.23 22.57
CA VAL A 134 9.14 11.74 22.39
C VAL A 134 9.35 12.29 20.98
N ILE A 135 8.84 11.60 19.97
CA ILE A 135 8.93 12.04 18.57
C ILE A 135 8.06 13.29 18.34
N GLU A 136 6.84 13.30 18.83
CA GLU A 136 5.91 14.44 18.69
C GLU A 136 6.44 15.70 19.37
N ASP A 137 7.00 15.58 20.57
CA ASP A 137 7.56 16.71 21.32
C ASP A 137 8.79 17.28 20.61
N PHE A 138 9.71 16.41 20.17
CA PHE A 138 10.83 16.84 19.31
C PHE A 138 10.35 17.56 18.05
N TRP A 139 9.35 16.98 17.37
CA TRP A 139 8.79 17.57 16.15
C TRP A 139 8.21 18.97 16.42
N LYS A 140 7.43 19.15 17.50
CA LYS A 140 6.85 20.45 17.88
C LYS A 140 7.95 21.46 18.18
N ASP A 141 8.93 21.09 19.00
CA ASP A 141 10.04 21.95 19.39
C ASP A 141 10.83 22.43 18.17
N GLU A 142 11.12 21.54 17.22
CA GLU A 142 11.87 21.89 16.02
C GLU A 142 11.07 22.79 15.06
N HIS A 143 9.74 22.64 15.00
CA HIS A 143 8.88 23.50 14.19
C HIS A 143 8.78 24.91 14.80
N VAL A 144 8.59 25.01 16.12
CA VAL A 144 8.56 26.30 16.84
C VAL A 144 9.90 27.02 16.67
N LYS A 145 11.04 26.34 16.84
CA LYS A 145 12.38 26.92 16.62
C LYS A 145 12.58 27.47 15.20
N ARG A 146 11.86 26.93 14.20
CA ARG A 146 11.94 27.35 12.79
C ARG A 146 10.85 28.34 12.38
N GLY A 147 10.10 28.88 13.34
CA GLY A 147 9.08 29.89 13.10
C GLY A 147 7.85 29.34 12.37
N TYR A 148 7.45 28.10 12.68
CA TYR A 148 6.13 27.58 12.33
C TYR A 148 5.15 27.84 13.47
N ASP A 149 3.95 28.30 13.12
CA ASP A 149 2.84 28.39 14.06
C ASP A 149 2.14 27.01 14.12
N ILE A 150 2.10 26.43 15.32
CA ILE A 150 1.38 25.17 15.55
C ILE A 150 -0.11 25.46 15.59
N ILE A 151 -0.89 24.75 14.77
CA ILE A 151 -2.34 24.88 14.67
C ILE A 151 -3.01 23.53 14.88
N TYR A 152 -4.33 23.54 15.09
CA TYR A 152 -5.17 22.35 15.21
C TYR A 152 -6.43 22.54 14.37
N THR A 153 -6.77 21.55 13.55
CA THR A 153 -7.95 21.60 12.67
C THR A 153 -8.86 20.39 12.88
N PRO A 154 -10.20 20.53 12.74
CA PRO A 154 -11.15 19.43 12.93
C PRO A 154 -10.85 18.19 12.08
N HIS A 155 -11.31 17.01 12.54
CA HIS A 155 -11.17 15.75 11.80
C HIS A 155 -12.27 15.52 10.76
N ILE A 156 -13.35 16.30 10.79
CA ILE A 156 -14.46 16.22 9.84
C ILE A 156 -14.66 17.56 9.15
N ALA A 157 -15.10 17.54 7.90
CA ALA A 157 -15.45 18.74 7.16
C ALA A 157 -16.57 18.44 6.15
N LYS A 158 -17.30 19.49 5.74
CA LYS A 158 -18.33 19.39 4.70
C LYS A 158 -17.74 18.84 3.42
N LEU A 159 -18.47 17.95 2.74
CA LEU A 159 -18.03 17.34 1.49
C LEU A 159 -17.71 18.39 0.41
N ASP A 160 -18.48 19.46 0.34
CA ASP A 160 -18.30 20.53 -0.64
C ASP A 160 -16.92 21.21 -0.55
N LEU A 161 -16.29 21.23 0.63
CA LEU A 161 -14.93 21.74 0.79
C LEU A 161 -13.92 20.90 -0.01
N TRP A 162 -14.13 19.58 -0.04
CA TRP A 162 -13.29 18.62 -0.75
C TRP A 162 -13.54 18.66 -2.26
N ARG A 163 -14.79 18.81 -2.69
CA ARG A 163 -15.16 19.07 -4.10
C ARG A 163 -14.51 20.36 -4.60
N THR A 164 -14.62 21.44 -3.83
CA THR A 164 -14.00 22.74 -4.17
C THR A 164 -12.49 22.61 -4.39
N SER A 165 -11.84 21.74 -3.62
CA SER A 165 -10.40 21.51 -3.73
C SER A 165 -9.98 20.49 -4.80
N GLY A 166 -10.93 19.79 -5.43
CA GLY A 166 -10.67 18.69 -6.37
C GLY A 166 -10.35 17.34 -5.73
N HIS A 167 -10.18 17.28 -4.40
CA HIS A 167 -9.80 16.04 -3.72
C HIS A 167 -10.89 14.96 -3.81
N TRP A 168 -12.16 15.36 -3.86
CA TRP A 168 -13.24 14.41 -4.04
C TRP A 168 -13.07 13.68 -5.37
N GLU A 169 -12.90 14.41 -6.46
CA GLU A 169 -12.84 13.85 -7.82
C GLU A 169 -11.61 12.96 -8.03
N PHE A 170 -10.45 13.34 -7.47
CA PHE A 170 -9.20 12.59 -7.67
C PHE A 170 -8.99 11.43 -6.70
N TYR A 171 -9.55 11.50 -5.49
CA TYR A 171 -9.23 10.55 -4.43
C TYR A 171 -10.43 9.78 -3.92
N HIS A 172 -11.63 9.90 -4.51
CA HIS A 172 -12.87 9.32 -3.97
C HIS A 172 -12.73 7.86 -3.51
N ASP A 173 -12.00 7.04 -4.28
CA ASP A 173 -11.76 5.61 -4.00
C ASP A 173 -10.94 5.35 -2.71
N TYR A 174 -10.22 6.36 -2.23
CA TYR A 174 -9.36 6.31 -1.04
C TYR A 174 -9.94 7.09 0.13
N LEU A 175 -11.18 7.59 0.01
CA LEU A 175 -11.85 8.33 1.07
C LEU A 175 -12.88 7.44 1.75
N TYR A 176 -13.03 7.62 3.07
CA TYR A 176 -14.16 7.03 3.77
C TYR A 176 -15.47 7.64 3.25
N SER A 177 -16.53 6.82 3.23
CA SER A 177 -17.85 7.26 2.79
C SER A 177 -18.33 8.50 3.57
N PRO A 178 -18.98 9.47 2.88
CA PRO A 178 -19.60 10.60 3.57
C PRO A 178 -20.67 10.15 4.57
N MET A 179 -20.79 10.91 5.65
CA MET A 179 -21.84 10.80 6.67
C MET A 179 -22.84 11.94 6.45
N GLU A 180 -24.12 11.60 6.27
CA GLU A 180 -25.19 12.60 6.22
C GLU A 180 -25.60 13.01 7.63
N VAL A 181 -25.58 14.32 7.89
CA VAL A 181 -26.02 14.92 9.16
C VAL A 181 -26.90 16.12 8.82
N GLU A 182 -28.18 16.04 9.17
CA GLU A 182 -29.16 17.11 8.96
C GLU A 182 -29.23 17.63 7.50
N GLY A 183 -29.18 16.72 6.53
CA GLY A 183 -29.22 17.05 5.10
C GLY A 183 -27.91 17.63 4.55
N GLN A 184 -26.82 17.57 5.30
CA GLN A 184 -25.48 17.95 4.85
C GLN A 184 -24.52 16.75 4.94
N GLU A 185 -23.77 16.53 3.85
CA GLU A 185 -22.72 15.53 3.82
C GLU A 185 -21.42 16.04 4.46
N TYR A 186 -20.88 15.24 5.38
CA TYR A 186 -19.57 15.42 6.01
C TYR A 186 -18.67 14.23 5.74
N ILE A 187 -17.36 14.45 5.73
CA ILE A 187 -16.38 13.39 5.55
C ILE A 187 -15.22 13.58 6.53
N VAL A 188 -14.66 12.47 7.00
CA VAL A 188 -13.41 12.48 7.77
C VAL A 188 -12.25 12.93 6.88
N LYS A 189 -11.37 13.78 7.41
CA LYS A 189 -10.32 14.42 6.61
C LYS A 189 -9.28 13.40 6.13
N PRO A 190 -8.99 13.30 4.82
CA PRO A 190 -7.85 12.53 4.30
C PRO A 190 -6.52 13.28 4.36
N MET A 191 -6.57 14.58 4.65
CA MET A 191 -5.42 15.49 4.72
C MET A 191 -5.74 16.78 5.47
N ASN A 192 -4.71 17.54 5.86
CA ASN A 192 -4.87 18.73 6.71
C ASN A 192 -4.94 20.06 5.92
N CYS A 193 -4.54 20.06 4.64
CA CYS A 193 -4.31 21.28 3.86
C CYS A 193 -5.53 22.23 3.80
N LEU A 194 -6.75 21.70 3.72
CA LEU A 194 -7.95 22.54 3.63
C LEU A 194 -8.24 23.27 4.95
N GLY A 195 -7.99 22.64 6.09
CA GLY A 195 -8.07 23.31 7.39
C GLY A 195 -7.05 24.45 7.50
N HIS A 196 -5.82 24.23 7.00
CA HIS A 196 -4.76 25.24 7.01
C HIS A 196 -5.12 26.44 6.11
N ILE A 197 -5.70 26.17 4.93
CA ILE A 197 -6.19 27.21 4.00
C ILE A 197 -7.36 28.00 4.60
N LEU A 198 -8.28 27.34 5.31
CA LEU A 198 -9.37 28.05 5.99
C LEU A 198 -8.83 29.01 7.06
N ILE A 199 -7.84 28.60 7.85
CA ILE A 199 -7.17 29.48 8.82
C ILE A 199 -6.46 30.64 8.09
N TYR A 200 -5.78 30.36 6.98
CA TYR A 200 -5.16 31.41 6.16
C TYR A 200 -6.19 32.45 5.68
N LYS A 201 -7.38 32.02 5.25
CA LYS A 201 -8.47 32.87 4.75
C LYS A 201 -9.15 33.75 5.81
N THR A 202 -8.90 33.55 7.11
CA THR A 202 -9.57 34.31 8.19
C THR A 202 -9.28 35.80 8.19
N LYS A 203 -8.18 36.24 7.57
CA LYS A 203 -7.84 37.66 7.44
C LYS A 203 -7.06 37.96 6.17
N LEU A 204 -7.14 39.21 5.72
CA LEU A 204 -6.26 39.73 4.68
C LEU A 204 -4.82 39.78 5.19
N ARG A 205 -3.88 39.40 4.34
CA ARG A 205 -2.45 39.31 4.66
C ARG A 205 -1.63 40.23 3.75
N SER A 206 -0.66 40.92 4.32
CA SER A 206 0.35 41.68 3.56
C SER A 206 1.42 40.75 3.01
N TYR A 207 2.00 41.09 1.86
CA TYR A 207 3.18 40.40 1.33
C TYR A 207 4.35 40.37 2.33
N ARG A 208 4.40 41.33 3.27
CA ARG A 208 5.43 41.40 4.33
C ARG A 208 5.24 40.37 5.44
N GLU A 209 4.05 39.82 5.61
CA GLU A 209 3.79 38.72 6.56
C GLU A 209 4.25 37.36 6.00
N LEU A 210 4.69 37.31 4.74
CA LEU A 210 5.25 36.10 4.15
C LEU A 210 6.76 36.02 4.41
N PRO A 211 7.31 34.81 4.63
CA PRO A 211 6.64 33.50 4.56
C PRO A 211 5.83 33.15 5.81
N LEU A 212 4.58 32.72 5.61
CA LEU A 212 3.73 32.15 6.65
C LEU A 212 3.86 30.64 6.67
N ARG A 213 3.99 30.04 7.86
CA ARG A 213 4.17 28.60 8.00
C ARG A 213 3.29 28.05 9.12
N TYR A 214 2.37 27.17 8.76
CA TYR A 214 1.56 26.43 9.71
C TYR A 214 2.06 24.99 9.79
N ALA A 215 2.01 24.42 11.00
CA ALA A 215 2.30 23.01 11.22
C ALA A 215 1.22 22.39 12.11
N GLU A 216 0.88 21.13 11.84
CA GLU A 216 -0.10 20.38 12.60
C GLU A 216 0.32 18.90 12.65
N LEU A 217 0.29 18.28 13.84
CA LEU A 217 0.28 16.83 13.99
C LEU A 217 -1.13 16.29 13.71
N GLY A 218 -1.60 16.52 12.48
CA GLY A 218 -3.01 16.35 12.14
C GLY A 218 -3.32 14.91 11.78
N THR A 219 -4.18 14.26 12.56
CA THR A 219 -4.64 12.90 12.28
C THR A 219 -5.61 12.91 11.09
N VAL A 220 -5.32 12.06 10.11
CA VAL A 220 -6.08 11.93 8.86
C VAL A 220 -6.48 10.47 8.66
N TYR A 221 -7.50 10.24 7.85
CA TYR A 221 -8.09 8.92 7.62
C TYR A 221 -8.17 8.65 6.13
N ARG A 222 -7.68 7.48 5.71
CA ARG A 222 -7.75 7.02 4.31
C ARG A 222 -8.31 5.62 4.27
N TYR A 223 -9.08 5.37 3.22
CA TYR A 223 -9.57 4.04 2.89
C TYR A 223 -8.51 3.33 2.06
N GLU A 224 -7.62 2.63 2.76
CA GLU A 224 -6.56 1.82 2.14
C GLU A 224 -7.09 0.39 1.91
N ARG A 225 -6.71 -0.21 0.78
CA ARG A 225 -7.07 -1.59 0.41
C ARG A 225 -6.08 -2.61 0.95
#